data_AF-A0AA90Q1G0-F1
#
_entry.id   AF-A0AA90Q1G0-F1
#
_cell.length_a   1.000
_cell.length_b   1.000
_cell.length_c   1.000
_cell.angle_alpha   90.00
_cell.angle_beta   90.00
_cell.angle_gamma   90.00
#
_symmetry.space_group_name_H-M   'P 1'
#
loop_
_entity.id
_entity.type
_entity.pdbx_description
1 polymer ?
#
loop_
_entity_poly.entity_id
_entity_poly.type
_entity_poly.pdbx_seq_one_letter_code
_entity_poly.pdbx_strand_id
1 'polypeptide(L)'
;MAVPAIRAKATISIPWPATCPPWEAVCADALHWIQREAMGDGPGSEATSLLAELAALPGIDAIGTAAHAPNLDRRALPFLPLTIRKDDVELNVFTTITTMGTPHDVTVHELRIESFFPADERSKAWFTAKNVALRSRGT
;
A
#
# COMPACT_ATOMS: atom_id res chain seq x y z
N MET A 1 7.93 -29.13 -10.51
CA MET A 1 8.01 -29.31 -9.05
C MET A 1 7.76 -27.95 -8.42
N ALA A 2 6.55 -27.70 -7.91
CA ALA A 2 6.18 -26.39 -7.35
C ALA A 2 6.76 -26.26 -5.94
N VAL A 3 7.59 -25.24 -5.73
CA VAL A 3 8.12 -24.87 -4.41
C VAL A 3 7.07 -23.96 -3.75
N PRO A 4 6.71 -24.16 -2.47
CA PRO A 4 5.67 -23.37 -1.83
C PRO A 4 6.15 -21.92 -1.63
N ALA A 5 5.31 -20.95 -2.00
CA ALA A 5 5.57 -19.53 -1.79
C ALA A 5 5.73 -19.23 -0.29
N ILE A 6 6.90 -18.74 0.11
CA ILE A 6 7.14 -18.23 1.46
C ILE A 6 6.47 -16.86 1.54
N ARG A 7 5.26 -16.80 2.13
CA ARG A 7 4.65 -15.53 2.53
C ARG A 7 5.44 -14.95 3.70
N ALA A 8 6.47 -14.17 3.41
CA ALA A 8 7.14 -13.38 4.44
C ALA A 8 6.19 -12.26 4.88
N LYS A 9 5.52 -12.49 6.01
CA LYS A 9 4.60 -11.55 6.64
C LYS A 9 5.41 -10.55 7.47
N ALA A 10 5.99 -9.53 6.83
CA ALA A 10 6.44 -8.35 7.56
C ALA A 10 5.20 -7.65 8.12
N THR A 11 4.76 -8.10 9.29
CA THR A 11 3.54 -7.61 9.92
C THR A 11 3.90 -6.33 10.67
N ILE A 12 3.73 -5.17 10.02
CA ILE A 12 3.36 -3.98 10.78
C ILE A 12 1.94 -4.25 11.25
N SER A 13 1.83 -4.83 12.45
CA SER A 13 0.53 -5.07 13.06
C SER A 13 0.01 -3.70 13.47
N ILE A 14 -0.81 -3.09 12.62
CA ILE A 14 -1.72 -2.03 13.07
C ILE A 14 -2.84 -2.81 13.79
N PRO A 15 -2.90 -2.81 15.13
CA PRO A 15 -3.99 -3.48 15.81
C PRO A 15 -5.26 -2.72 15.49
N TRP A 16 -6.14 -3.38 14.74
CA TRP A 16 -7.46 -2.88 14.37
C TRP A 16 -8.29 -2.61 15.64
N PRO A 17 -9.07 -1.51 15.73
CA PRO A 17 -9.56 -0.67 14.62
C PRO A 17 -8.76 0.63 14.42
N ALA A 18 -8.15 0.80 13.24
CA ALA A 18 -7.63 2.07 12.76
C ALA A 18 -8.41 2.50 11.52
N THR A 19 -8.82 3.77 11.42
CA THR A 19 -9.52 4.27 10.22
C THR A 19 -8.60 5.14 9.39
N CYS A 20 -8.75 5.13 8.07
CA CYS A 20 -7.95 5.97 7.17
C CYS A 20 -8.84 6.97 6.43
N PRO A 21 -9.28 8.08 7.06
CA PRO A 21 -9.91 9.17 6.35
C PRO A 21 -8.85 10.01 5.60
N PRO A 22 -9.10 10.52 4.38
CA PRO A 22 -10.23 10.24 3.47
C PRO A 22 -9.98 8.97 2.62
N TRP A 23 -10.73 7.90 2.90
CA TRP A 23 -10.45 6.57 2.35
C TRP A 23 -10.65 6.51 0.82
N GLU A 24 -11.58 7.31 0.29
CA GLU A 24 -11.86 7.38 -1.14
C GLU A 24 -10.65 7.91 -1.92
N ALA A 25 -9.94 8.89 -1.35
CA ALA A 25 -8.73 9.43 -1.97
C ALA A 25 -7.64 8.35 -2.06
N VAL A 26 -7.46 7.60 -0.97
CA VAL A 26 -6.49 6.49 -0.89
C VAL A 26 -6.79 5.40 -1.91
N CYS A 27 -8.05 4.99 -2.03
CA CYS A 27 -8.44 3.97 -2.99
C CYS A 27 -8.30 4.45 -4.43
N ALA A 28 -8.58 5.71 -4.70
CA ALA A 28 -8.36 6.27 -6.04
C ALA A 28 -6.86 6.35 -6.41
N ASP A 29 -5.98 6.66 -5.47
CA ASP A 29 -4.52 6.65 -5.71
C ASP A 29 -4.00 5.21 -5.91
N ALA A 30 -4.46 4.27 -5.09
CA ALA A 30 -4.12 2.85 -5.24
C ALA A 30 -4.61 2.27 -6.58
N LEU A 31 -5.82 2.62 -7.01
CA LEU A 31 -6.36 2.21 -8.30
C LEU A 31 -5.51 2.77 -9.46
N HIS A 32 -5.08 4.03 -9.37
CA HIS A 32 -4.21 4.63 -10.36
C HIS A 32 -2.86 3.89 -10.45
N TRP A 33 -2.28 3.49 -9.32
CA TRP A 33 -1.05 2.69 -9.30
C TRP A 33 -1.21 1.35 -10.03
N ILE A 34 -2.29 0.61 -9.75
CA ILE A 34 -2.58 -0.67 -10.42
C ILE A 34 -2.79 -0.46 -11.93
N GLN A 35 -3.48 0.62 -12.33
CA GLN A 35 -3.62 0.97 -13.74
C GLN A 35 -2.27 1.20 -14.43
N ARG A 36 -1.32 1.84 -13.76
CA ARG A 36 0.04 2.06 -14.29
C ARG A 36 0.86 0.77 -14.36
N GLU A 37 0.77 -0.08 -13.36
CA GLU A 37 1.41 -1.41 -13.35
C GLU A 37 0.86 -2.26 -14.51
N ALA A 38 -0.47 -2.31 -14.68
CA ALA A 38 -1.10 -3.01 -15.80
C ALA A 38 -0.67 -2.47 -17.18
N MET A 39 -0.53 -1.14 -17.33
CA MET A 39 -0.01 -0.53 -18.56
C MET A 39 1.46 -0.89 -18.82
N GLY A 40 2.29 -0.99 -17.77
CA GLY A 40 3.70 -1.33 -17.87
C GLY A 40 3.94 -2.81 -18.21
N ASP A 41 3.19 -3.69 -17.55
CA ASP A 41 3.34 -5.14 -17.68
C ASP A 41 2.65 -5.70 -18.94
N GLY A 42 1.65 -4.99 -19.46
CA GLY A 42 0.95 -5.33 -20.69
C GLY A 42 -0.23 -6.29 -20.52
N PRO A 43 -0.93 -6.63 -21.63
CA PRO A 43 -2.15 -7.44 -21.59
C PRO A 43 -1.92 -8.85 -21.04
N GLY A 44 -2.87 -9.34 -20.23
CA GLY A 44 -2.80 -10.69 -19.63
C GLY A 44 -1.92 -10.79 -18.39
N SER A 45 -1.33 -9.68 -17.93
CA SER A 45 -0.62 -9.61 -16.66
C SER A 45 -1.55 -9.80 -15.45
N GLU A 46 -0.97 -10.14 -14.30
CA GLU A 46 -1.71 -10.19 -13.02
C GLU A 46 -2.32 -8.83 -12.69
N ALA A 47 -1.59 -7.73 -12.92
CA ALA A 47 -2.10 -6.37 -12.71
C ALA A 47 -3.32 -6.05 -13.59
N THR A 48 -3.32 -6.49 -14.87
CA THR A 48 -4.49 -6.35 -15.76
C THR A 48 -5.69 -7.15 -15.24
N SER A 49 -5.45 -8.35 -14.71
CA SER A 49 -6.50 -9.22 -14.16
C SER A 49 -7.10 -8.63 -12.88
N LEU A 50 -6.24 -8.17 -11.95
CA LEU A 50 -6.65 -7.49 -10.73
C LEU A 50 -7.43 -6.22 -11.01
N LEU A 51 -7.01 -5.41 -12.01
CA LEU A 51 -7.74 -4.21 -12.39
C LEU A 51 -9.17 -4.54 -12.86
N ALA A 52 -9.34 -5.61 -13.64
CA ALA A 52 -10.66 -6.06 -14.09
C ALA A 52 -11.54 -6.54 -12.92
N GLU A 53 -10.97 -7.26 -11.95
CA GLU A 53 -11.67 -7.67 -10.74
C GLU A 53 -12.13 -6.47 -9.90
N LEU A 54 -11.23 -5.50 -9.67
CA LEU A 54 -11.55 -4.29 -8.92
C LEU A 54 -12.60 -3.43 -9.61
N ALA A 55 -12.54 -3.29 -10.95
CA ALA A 55 -13.53 -2.55 -11.73
C ALA A 55 -14.93 -3.17 -11.66
N ALA A 56 -15.05 -4.46 -11.36
CA ALA A 56 -16.33 -5.14 -11.17
C ALA A 56 -16.92 -4.96 -9.76
N LEU A 57 -16.17 -4.41 -8.80
CA LEU A 57 -16.65 -4.20 -7.44
C LEU A 57 -17.65 -3.03 -7.37
N PRO A 58 -18.78 -3.18 -6.64
CA PRO A 58 -19.74 -2.09 -6.46
C PRO A 58 -19.10 -0.87 -5.80
N GLY A 59 -19.34 0.32 -6.35
CA GLY A 59 -18.88 1.60 -5.78
C GLY A 59 -17.48 2.04 -6.20
N ILE A 60 -16.74 1.23 -6.97
CA ILE A 60 -15.43 1.63 -7.52
C ILE A 60 -15.56 2.69 -8.62
N ASP A 61 -16.67 2.66 -9.36
CA ASP A 61 -17.06 3.68 -10.34
C ASP A 61 -17.21 5.08 -9.73
N ALA A 62 -17.65 5.17 -8.47
CA ALA A 62 -17.76 6.42 -7.74
C ALA A 62 -16.41 6.95 -7.22
N ILE A 63 -15.42 6.08 -7.01
CA ILE A 63 -14.10 6.41 -6.44
C ILE A 63 -13.10 6.81 -7.53
N GLY A 64 -13.16 6.13 -8.68
CA GLY A 64 -12.36 6.44 -9.85
C GLY A 64 -13.27 6.82 -11.00
N THR A 65 -13.31 8.11 -11.34
CA THR A 65 -14.20 8.74 -12.35
C THR A 65 -14.12 8.18 -13.79
N ALA A 66 -13.42 7.07 -14.00
CA ALA A 66 -13.67 6.13 -15.10
C ALA A 66 -12.97 4.82 -14.75
N ALA A 67 -13.71 3.78 -14.32
CA ALA A 67 -13.18 2.44 -14.09
C ALA A 67 -12.47 1.80 -15.31
N HIS A 68 -12.43 2.50 -16.45
CA HIS A 68 -11.87 2.05 -17.72
C HIS A 68 -10.81 2.98 -18.33
N ALA A 69 -10.61 4.21 -17.80
CA ALA A 69 -9.65 5.16 -18.37
C ALA A 69 -8.73 5.74 -17.27
N PRO A 70 -7.40 5.71 -17.46
CA PRO A 70 -6.48 6.28 -16.48
C PRO A 70 -6.77 7.78 -16.33
N ASN A 71 -6.99 8.23 -15.09
CA ASN A 71 -7.16 9.65 -14.80
C ASN A 71 -5.79 10.35 -14.88
N LEU A 72 -5.42 10.81 -16.08
CA LEU A 72 -4.12 11.41 -16.37
C LEU A 72 -3.87 12.74 -15.64
N ASP A 73 -4.91 13.39 -15.14
CA ASP A 73 -4.81 14.65 -14.38
C ASP A 73 -4.38 14.41 -12.93
N ARG A 74 -4.56 13.18 -12.42
CA ARG A 74 -4.13 12.80 -11.08
C ARG A 74 -2.64 12.47 -11.09
N ARG A 75 -1.84 13.24 -10.35
CA ARG A 75 -0.41 12.94 -10.16
C ARG A 75 -0.25 11.62 -9.41
N ALA A 76 0.23 10.59 -10.10
CA ALA A 76 0.74 9.40 -9.44
C ALA A 76 2.05 9.77 -8.74
N LEU A 77 1.95 10.06 -7.44
CA LEU A 77 3.13 10.19 -6.59
C LEU A 77 3.81 8.82 -6.49
N PRO A 78 5.15 8.76 -6.36
CA PRO A 78 5.86 7.49 -6.14
C PRO A 78 5.65 6.94 -4.72
N PHE A 79 4.80 7.58 -3.92
CA PHE A 79 4.42 7.22 -2.57
C PHE A 79 2.94 7.52 -2.33
N LEU A 80 2.30 6.80 -1.42
CA LEU A 80 0.89 6.97 -1.08
C LEU A 80 0.78 7.76 0.22
N PRO A 81 0.32 9.03 0.20
CA PRO A 81 0.03 9.74 1.43
C PRO A 81 -1.18 9.09 2.12
N LEU A 82 -1.08 8.87 3.42
CA LEU A 82 -2.13 8.29 4.26
C LEU A 82 -2.24 9.07 5.57
N THR A 83 -3.48 9.36 5.97
CA THR A 83 -3.79 9.76 7.33
C THR A 83 -4.43 8.59 8.05
N ILE A 84 -3.78 8.08 9.08
CA ILE A 84 -4.22 6.93 9.87
C ILE A 84 -4.64 7.44 11.24
N ARG A 85 -5.91 7.20 11.60
CA ARG A 85 -6.41 7.46 12.95
C ARG A 85 -6.46 6.17 13.74
N LYS A 86 -5.72 6.12 14.84
CA LYS A 86 -5.68 5.01 15.79
C LYS A 86 -5.94 5.54 17.19
N ASP A 87 -7.00 5.07 17.84
CA ASP A 87 -7.48 5.61 19.12
C ASP A 87 -7.64 7.15 18.99
N ASP A 88 -7.01 7.92 19.88
CA ASP A 88 -6.98 9.41 19.86
C ASP A 88 -5.78 9.99 19.09
N VAL A 89 -5.04 9.17 18.37
CA VAL A 89 -3.86 9.59 17.60
C VAL A 89 -4.16 9.60 16.12
N GLU A 90 -3.98 10.76 15.51
CA GLU A 90 -3.87 10.92 14.07
C GLU A 90 -2.40 10.88 13.65
N LEU A 91 -2.10 10.06 12.65
CA LEU A 91 -0.77 9.88 12.07
C LEU A 91 -0.83 10.22 10.58
N ASN A 92 -0.08 11.23 10.17
CA ASN A 92 0.15 11.50 8.76
C ASN A 92 1.43 10.79 8.33
N VAL A 93 1.29 9.93 7.33
CA VAL A 93 2.39 9.12 6.80
C VAL A 93 2.37 9.14 5.28
N PHE A 94 3.48 8.77 4.67
CA PHE A 94 3.50 8.34 3.28
C PHE A 94 4.08 6.93 3.20
N THR A 95 3.61 6.13 2.25
CA THR A 95 4.07 4.75 2.07
C THR A 95 4.94 4.58 0.84
N THR A 96 5.89 3.65 0.92
CA THR A 96 6.69 3.20 -0.21
C THR A 96 6.59 1.69 -0.33
N ILE A 97 6.44 1.20 -1.55
CA ILE A 97 6.52 -0.24 -1.86
C ILE A 97 7.89 -0.52 -2.46
N THR A 98 8.66 -1.37 -1.79
CA THR A 98 9.97 -1.84 -2.26
C THR A 98 9.81 -3.24 -2.85
N THR A 99 10.21 -3.41 -4.12
CA THR A 99 10.21 -4.69 -4.85
C THR A 99 11.65 -5.21 -4.99
N MET A 100 11.83 -6.54 -4.94
CA MET A 100 13.13 -7.18 -5.20
C MET A 100 13.28 -7.43 -6.71
N GLY A 101 14.17 -6.69 -7.39
CA GLY A 101 14.23 -6.66 -8.86
C GLY A 101 14.82 -7.89 -9.57
N THR A 102 15.64 -8.69 -8.90
CA THR A 102 16.26 -9.89 -9.49
C THR A 102 16.41 -10.99 -8.45
N PRO A 103 15.30 -11.58 -7.99
CA PRO A 103 15.39 -12.68 -7.07
C PRO A 103 15.84 -13.93 -7.84
N HIS A 104 16.99 -14.48 -7.46
CA HIS A 104 17.47 -15.77 -7.96
C HIS A 104 16.58 -16.94 -7.53
N ASP A 105 15.61 -16.69 -6.65
CA ASP A 105 14.60 -17.64 -6.16
C ASP A 105 13.19 -17.12 -6.47
N VAL A 106 12.40 -17.91 -7.18
CA VAL A 106 11.00 -17.59 -7.58
C VAL A 106 10.11 -17.20 -6.39
N THR A 107 10.41 -17.67 -5.18
CA THR A 107 9.64 -17.33 -3.96
C THR A 107 9.88 -15.89 -3.48
N VAL A 108 10.94 -15.23 -3.95
CA VAL A 108 11.31 -13.86 -3.56
C VAL A 108 10.80 -12.84 -4.60
N HIS A 109 10.38 -13.28 -5.78
CA HIS A 109 9.81 -12.41 -6.83
C HIS A 109 8.49 -11.75 -6.41
N GLU A 110 7.77 -12.37 -5.48
CA GLU A 110 6.50 -11.88 -4.96
C GLU A 110 6.67 -11.01 -3.69
N LEU A 111 7.88 -10.91 -3.14
CA LEU A 111 8.10 -10.19 -1.89
C LEU A 111 8.09 -8.67 -2.13
N ARG A 112 7.05 -8.02 -1.60
CA ARG A 112 6.91 -6.57 -1.53
C ARG A 112 6.98 -6.13 -0.07
N ILE A 113 7.87 -5.18 0.23
CA ILE A 113 7.93 -4.54 1.55
C ILE A 113 7.27 -3.18 1.45
N GLU A 114 6.16 -3.01 2.16
CA GLU A 114 5.57 -1.69 2.37
C GLU A 114 6.14 -1.04 3.63
N SER A 115 6.59 0.20 3.52
CA SER A 115 7.14 0.99 4.62
C SER A 115 6.34 2.27 4.80
N PHE A 116 6.08 2.65 6.06
CA PHE A 116 5.30 3.84 6.43
C PHE A 116 6.22 4.87 7.09
N PHE A 117 6.34 6.04 6.51
CA PHE A 117 7.21 7.11 7.00
C PHE A 117 6.38 8.27 7.55
N PRO A 118 6.73 8.84 8.72
CA PRO A 118 6.03 9.99 9.25
C PRO A 118 6.17 11.19 8.32
N ALA A 119 5.04 11.82 7.98
CA ALA A 119 4.98 13.01 7.14
C ALA A 119 5.09 14.32 7.96
N ASP A 120 4.99 14.24 9.29
CA ASP A 120 5.12 15.38 10.20
C ASP A 120 5.82 15.00 11.54
N GLU A 121 6.22 16.03 12.30
CA GLU A 121 6.93 15.85 13.57
C GLU A 121 6.07 15.17 14.65
N ARG A 122 4.74 15.37 14.64
CA ARG A 122 3.82 14.71 15.59
C ARG A 122 3.83 13.19 15.37
N SER A 123 3.70 12.76 14.12
CA SER A 123 3.70 11.35 13.72
C SER A 123 5.06 10.72 13.98
N LYS A 124 6.16 11.45 13.69
CA LYS A 124 7.52 11.01 13.98
C LYS A 124 7.75 10.76 15.47
N ALA A 125 7.34 11.70 16.33
CA ALA A 125 7.44 11.54 17.78
C ALA A 125 6.70 10.28 18.27
N TRP A 126 5.53 9.99 17.70
CA TRP A 126 4.78 8.78 18.01
C TRP A 126 5.55 7.50 17.64
N PHE A 127 6.11 7.42 16.42
CA PHE A 127 6.91 6.27 15.99
C PHE A 127 8.16 6.06 16.88
N THR A 128 8.87 7.15 17.20
CA THR A 128 10.04 7.09 18.09
C THR A 128 9.68 6.56 19.47
N ALA A 129 8.61 7.06 20.08
CA ALA A 129 8.16 6.60 21.39
C ALA A 129 7.81 5.10 21.40
N LYS A 130 7.15 4.60 20.36
CA LYS A 130 6.82 3.17 20.22
C LYS A 130 8.06 2.31 19.99
N ASN A 131 9.02 2.77 19.19
CA ASN A 131 10.27 2.05 18.96
C ASN A 131 11.10 1.89 20.25
N VAL A 132 11.17 2.93 21.08
CA VAL A 132 11.85 2.85 22.38
C VAL A 132 11.18 1.83 23.30
N ALA A 133 9.83 1.84 23.38
CA ALA A 133 9.07 0.91 24.20
C ALA A 133 9.19 -0.56 23.76
N LEU A 134 9.34 -0.82 22.45
CA LEU A 134 9.60 -2.15 21.92
C LEU A 134 11.00 -2.65 22.30
N ARG A 135 12.01 -1.77 22.26
CA ARG A 135 13.39 -2.12 22.62
C ARG A 135 13.54 -2.42 24.11
N SER A 136 12.83 -1.69 24.98
CA SER A 136 12.89 -1.90 26.44
C SER A 136 12.15 -3.16 26.90
N ARG A 137 11.31 -3.79 26.06
CA ARG A 137 10.57 -5.03 26.37
C ARG A 137 11.34 -6.31 26.01
N GLY A 138 12.48 -6.19 25.33
CA GLY A 138 13.31 -7.32 24.89
C GLY A 138 14.49 -7.64 25.81
N THR A 139 14.57 -7.00 26.97
CA THR A 139 15.55 -7.21 28.06
C THR A 139 14.81 -7.55 29.34
#